data_AF-A0A3E2UIQ4-F1
#
_entry.id   AF-A0A3E2UIQ4-F1
#
_cell.length_a   1.000
_cell.length_b   1.000
_cell.length_c   1.000
_cell.angle_alpha   90.00
_cell.angle_beta   90.00
_cell.angle_gamma   90.00
#
_symmetry.space_group_name_H-M   'P 1'
#
loop_
_entity.id
_entity.type
_entity.pdbx_description
1 polymer ?
#
loop_
_entity_poly.entity_id
_entity_poly.type
_entity_poly.pdbx_seq_one_letter_code
_entity_poly.pdbx_strand_id
1 'polypeptide(L)'
;MKKLSKIVALLLAGAMAMVMLTACTGGNGPNTPGNSEEQKMMEKITSSEQGKGIKGNDPGLYQTALSDLNADFKTQSEKGGKFKGELRVKGTDPAEKYVTITVTANYRSSEFITSLLKFISDNIGRKYPDTNVDFSGNSSWSKAAVVVRSNEYGTYVAVAIQVRNLNYPKT
;
A
#
# COMPACT_ATOMS: atom_id res chain seq x y z
N MET A 1 -46.30 2.74 21.11
CA MET A 1 -44.98 3.31 20.73
C MET A 1 -43.88 2.29 20.99
N LYS A 2 -43.32 1.66 19.96
CA LYS A 2 -41.99 1.04 20.03
C LYS A 2 -41.25 1.35 18.73
N LYS A 3 -40.00 1.74 18.93
CA LYS A 3 -39.25 2.67 18.10
C LYS A 3 -38.57 1.96 16.93
N LEU A 4 -38.65 2.65 15.80
CA LEU A 4 -37.72 2.72 14.68
C LEU A 4 -36.30 2.16 14.97
N SER A 5 -35.84 1.26 14.11
CA SER A 5 -34.48 1.32 13.59
C SER A 5 -34.49 0.76 12.17
N LYS A 6 -34.88 1.63 11.23
CA LYS A 6 -34.58 1.48 9.81
C LYS A 6 -33.23 2.17 9.56
N ILE A 7 -32.60 1.75 8.48
CA ILE A 7 -31.42 2.33 7.81
C ILE A 7 -30.11 1.59 8.15
N VAL A 8 -30.07 0.34 7.66
CA VAL A 8 -28.98 -0.11 6.80
C VAL A 8 -28.83 0.90 5.66
N ALA A 9 -27.72 1.64 5.64
CA ALA A 9 -27.09 2.26 4.46
C ALA A 9 -26.08 3.31 4.95
N LEU A 10 -24.91 2.87 5.45
CA LEU A 10 -23.75 3.77 5.37
C LEU A 10 -23.18 3.62 3.96
N LEU A 11 -23.74 4.45 3.08
CA LEU A 11 -23.33 4.63 1.70
C LEU A 11 -21.81 4.81 1.61
N LEU A 12 -21.21 3.90 0.86
CA LEU A 12 -19.88 3.94 0.27
C LEU A 12 -19.81 5.05 -0.80
N ALA A 13 -20.13 6.29 -0.41
CA ALA A 13 -20.24 7.42 -1.31
C ALA A 13 -19.28 8.54 -0.92
N GLY A 14 -18.38 8.86 -1.83
CA GLY A 14 -17.93 10.23 -2.03
C GLY A 14 -16.91 10.76 -1.03
N ALA A 15 -15.68 10.25 -1.10
CA ALA A 15 -14.51 11.07 -0.81
C ALA A 15 -13.46 10.85 -1.88
N MET A 16 -13.73 11.30 -3.11
CA MET A 16 -12.67 11.83 -3.96
C MET A 16 -12.17 13.13 -3.34
N ALA A 17 -11.58 13.05 -2.15
CA ALA A 17 -10.66 14.08 -1.73
C ALA A 17 -9.44 13.89 -2.65
N MET A 18 -9.32 14.78 -3.63
CA MET A 18 -8.01 15.10 -4.19
C MET A 18 -7.14 15.55 -3.02
N VAL A 19 -6.55 14.58 -2.31
CA VAL A 19 -5.42 14.88 -1.44
C VAL A 19 -4.30 15.17 -2.42
N MET A 20 -4.20 16.43 -2.79
CA MET A 20 -2.95 17.01 -3.23
C MET A 20 -1.99 16.78 -2.06
N LEU A 21 -1.31 15.62 -2.04
CA LEU A 21 -0.08 15.41 -1.28
C LEU A 21 1.03 16.24 -1.96
N THR A 22 0.77 17.53 -2.17
CA THR A 22 1.81 18.50 -2.45
C THR A 22 2.64 18.56 -1.19
N ALA A 23 3.93 18.33 -1.38
CA ALA A 23 4.98 18.47 -0.41
C ALA A 23 4.74 19.67 0.53
N CYS A 24 5.15 19.50 1.78
CA CYS A 24 5.32 20.56 2.78
C CYS A 24 4.07 21.05 3.52
N THR A 25 3.35 20.17 4.21
CA THR A 25 2.86 20.48 5.58
C THR A 25 2.94 19.19 6.40
N GLY A 26 3.92 19.11 7.30
CA GLY A 26 4.08 17.95 8.18
C GLY A 26 2.82 17.75 9.01
N GLY A 27 2.04 16.72 8.69
CA GLY A 27 0.93 16.29 9.54
C GLY A 27 1.50 15.81 10.87
N ASN A 28 1.25 16.54 11.96
CA ASN A 28 1.84 16.32 13.28
C ASN A 28 1.27 15.10 14.04
N GLY A 29 0.71 14.11 13.34
CA GLY A 29 0.16 12.89 13.91
C GLY A 29 0.67 11.60 13.22
N PRO A 30 0.82 10.49 13.95
CA PRO A 30 1.24 9.21 13.37
C PRO A 30 0.23 8.65 12.37
N ASN A 31 -1.00 9.16 12.37
CA ASN A 31 -2.10 8.69 11.52
C ASN A 31 -2.55 9.70 10.45
N THR A 32 -1.84 10.82 10.30
CA THR A 32 -2.11 11.80 9.24
C THR A 32 -1.42 11.40 7.93
N PRO A 33 -2.09 11.56 6.77
CA PRO A 33 -1.43 11.43 5.47
C PRO A 33 -0.24 12.38 5.34
N GLY A 34 0.85 11.90 4.75
CA GLY A 34 2.07 12.68 4.56
C GLY A 34 2.89 12.89 5.83
N ASN A 35 2.71 12.05 6.86
CA ASN A 35 3.55 12.09 8.05
C ASN A 35 5.04 11.82 7.72
N SER A 36 5.94 12.17 8.65
CA SER A 36 7.39 12.07 8.46
C SER A 36 7.86 10.68 8.08
N GLU A 37 7.21 9.63 8.58
CA GLU A 37 7.62 8.26 8.27
C GLU A 37 7.22 7.89 6.84
N GLU A 38 6.02 8.25 6.38
CA GLU A 38 5.63 8.11 4.97
C GLU A 38 6.59 8.85 4.03
N GLN A 39 7.00 10.07 4.39
CA GLN A 39 7.94 10.87 3.60
C GLN A 39 9.32 10.21 3.49
N LYS A 40 9.94 9.84 4.62
CA LYS A 40 11.22 9.12 4.65
C LYS A 40 11.17 7.83 3.84
N MET A 41 10.04 7.14 3.87
CA MET A 41 9.87 5.90 3.12
C MET A 41 9.75 6.13 1.63
N MET A 42 9.00 7.14 1.23
CA MET A 42 8.87 7.52 -0.16
C MET A 42 10.21 8.02 -0.74
N GLU A 43 11.00 8.76 0.03
CA GLU A 43 12.36 9.16 -0.37
C GLU A 43 13.27 7.96 -0.68
N LYS A 44 13.19 6.89 0.12
CA LYS A 44 13.94 5.65 -0.16
C LYS A 44 13.45 4.96 -1.43
N ILE A 45 12.13 4.96 -1.69
CA ILE A 45 11.57 4.41 -2.92
C ILE A 45 12.04 5.21 -4.14
N THR A 46 11.93 6.54 -4.11
CA THR A 46 12.28 7.39 -5.26
C THR A 46 13.79 7.43 -5.52
N SER A 47 14.60 7.14 -4.50
CA SER A 47 16.06 7.00 -4.61
C SER A 47 16.52 5.59 -5.03
N SER A 48 15.63 4.60 -5.05
CA SER A 48 15.95 3.24 -5.50
C SER A 48 15.99 3.15 -7.02
N GLU A 49 16.73 2.19 -7.57
CA GLU A 49 16.77 1.96 -9.01
C GLU A 49 15.38 1.65 -9.58
N GLN A 50 14.55 0.88 -8.87
CA GLN A 50 13.22 0.48 -9.31
C GLN A 50 12.19 1.61 -9.27
N GLY A 51 12.24 2.46 -8.24
CA GLY A 51 11.31 3.57 -8.02
C GLY A 51 11.75 4.89 -8.63
N LYS A 52 12.93 4.95 -9.26
CA LYS A 52 13.46 6.15 -9.91
C LYS A 52 12.44 6.72 -10.90
N GLY A 53 12.07 7.99 -10.72
CA GLY A 53 11.09 8.70 -11.56
C GLY A 53 9.69 8.84 -10.93
N ILE A 54 9.37 8.07 -9.89
CA ILE A 54 8.17 8.28 -9.07
C ILE A 54 8.25 9.65 -8.39
N LYS A 55 7.16 10.41 -8.43
CA LYS A 55 7.10 11.80 -7.94
C LYS A 55 6.60 11.93 -6.49
N GLY A 56 6.06 10.86 -5.94
CA GLY A 56 5.53 10.81 -4.58
C GLY A 56 4.48 9.72 -4.42
N ASN A 57 3.74 9.77 -3.31
CA ASN A 57 2.62 8.89 -3.04
C ASN A 57 1.52 9.07 -4.10
N ASP A 58 1.29 8.03 -4.93
CA ASP A 58 0.15 7.99 -5.83
C ASP A 58 -1.16 7.93 -5.01
N PRO A 59 -2.13 8.83 -5.22
CA PRO A 59 -3.35 8.88 -4.42
C PRO A 59 -4.21 7.60 -4.49
N GLY A 60 -4.27 6.94 -5.65
CA GLY A 60 -5.05 5.71 -5.82
C GLY A 60 -4.43 4.52 -5.09
N LEU A 61 -3.11 4.37 -5.23
CA LEU A 61 -2.36 3.36 -4.47
C LEU A 61 -2.35 3.65 -2.98
N TYR A 62 -2.36 4.93 -2.57
CA TYR A 62 -2.45 5.32 -1.17
C TYR A 62 -3.75 4.81 -0.53
N GLN A 63 -4.89 5.01 -1.20
CA GLN A 63 -6.18 4.50 -0.73
C GLN A 63 -6.20 2.97 -0.69
N THR A 64 -5.59 2.32 -1.68
CA THR A 64 -5.46 0.86 -1.72
C THR A 64 -4.65 0.34 -0.52
N ALA A 65 -3.47 0.92 -0.28
CA ALA A 65 -2.61 0.56 0.85
C ALA A 65 -3.28 0.84 2.20
N LEU A 66 -3.98 1.96 2.34
CA LEU A 66 -4.72 2.31 3.56
C LEU A 66 -5.86 1.33 3.82
N SER A 67 -6.62 0.95 2.79
CA SER A 67 -7.69 -0.02 2.92
C SER A 67 -7.16 -1.40 3.31
N ASP A 68 -6.08 -1.86 2.66
CA ASP A 68 -5.46 -3.16 2.96
C ASP A 68 -4.90 -3.16 4.41
N LEU A 69 -4.27 -2.05 4.85
CA LEU A 69 -3.78 -1.92 6.24
C LEU A 69 -4.90 -1.91 7.28
N ASN A 70 -6.01 -1.23 7.00
CA ASN A 70 -7.17 -1.20 7.90
C ASN A 70 -7.83 -2.59 8.01
N ALA A 71 -7.84 -3.38 6.93
CA ALA A 71 -8.30 -4.77 6.97
C ALA A 71 -7.41 -5.64 7.89
N ASP A 72 -6.10 -5.41 7.86
CA ASP A 72 -5.15 -6.08 8.75
C ASP A 72 -5.34 -5.65 10.21
N PHE A 73 -5.62 -4.38 10.48
CA PHE A 73 -5.95 -3.91 11.84
C PHE A 73 -7.23 -4.53 12.39
N LYS A 74 -8.26 -4.66 11.57
CA LYS A 74 -9.49 -5.35 11.96
C LYS A 74 -9.18 -6.81 12.34
N THR A 75 -8.44 -7.52 11.50
CA THR A 75 -8.02 -8.90 11.76
C THR A 75 -7.12 -9.01 13.00
N GLN A 76 -6.23 -8.05 13.21
CA GLN A 76 -5.36 -7.98 14.39
C GLN A 76 -6.17 -7.84 15.67
N SER A 77 -7.15 -6.93 15.69
CA SER A 77 -8.05 -6.72 16.83
C SER A 77 -8.84 -8.00 17.15
N GLU A 78 -9.42 -8.64 16.12
CA GLU A 78 -10.13 -9.92 16.26
C GLU A 78 -9.24 -11.06 16.80
N LYS A 79 -7.92 -10.98 16.58
CA LYS A 79 -6.92 -11.98 17.03
C LYS A 79 -6.17 -11.57 18.30
N GLY A 80 -6.69 -10.60 19.06
CA GLY A 80 -6.11 -10.18 20.33
C GLY A 80 -4.74 -9.49 20.17
N GLY A 81 -4.60 -8.64 19.17
CA GLY A 81 -3.40 -7.80 18.97
C GLY A 81 -2.30 -8.42 18.11
N LYS A 82 -2.45 -9.67 17.65
CA LYS A 82 -1.45 -10.34 16.81
C LYS A 82 -1.49 -9.84 15.37
N PHE A 83 -0.55 -9.00 14.98
CA PHE A 83 -0.41 -8.54 13.59
C PHE A 83 0.28 -9.60 12.73
N LYS A 84 -0.38 -10.01 11.64
CA LYS A 84 0.22 -10.84 10.60
C LYS A 84 0.33 -9.99 9.35
N GLY A 85 1.55 -9.61 8.98
CA GLY A 85 1.80 -8.92 7.72
C GLY A 85 1.37 -9.76 6.53
N GLU A 86 0.92 -9.11 5.47
CA GLU A 86 0.36 -9.76 4.30
C GLU A 86 0.90 -9.16 3.00
N LEU A 87 1.22 -10.03 2.04
CA LEU A 87 1.48 -9.69 0.65
C LEU A 87 0.19 -9.95 -0.12
N ARG A 88 -0.32 -8.96 -0.85
CA ARG A 88 -1.53 -9.00 -1.69
C ARG A 88 -1.16 -8.60 -3.11
N VAL A 89 -1.78 -9.24 -4.10
CA VAL A 89 -1.55 -9.00 -5.52
C VAL A 89 -2.91 -8.85 -6.22
N LYS A 90 -3.07 -7.80 -7.04
CA LYS A 90 -4.29 -7.46 -7.80
C LYS A 90 -3.92 -7.20 -9.27
N GLY A 91 -4.84 -7.48 -10.19
CA GLY A 91 -4.64 -7.27 -11.64
C GLY A 91 -4.01 -8.43 -12.40
N THR A 92 -3.98 -9.63 -11.81
CA THR A 92 -3.48 -10.86 -12.45
C THR A 92 -4.58 -11.63 -13.18
N ASP A 93 -5.81 -11.61 -12.66
CA ASP A 93 -6.98 -12.25 -13.26
C ASP A 93 -8.27 -11.43 -12.98
N PRO A 94 -8.91 -10.84 -14.01
CA PRO A 94 -8.42 -10.76 -15.38
C PRO A 94 -7.09 -9.99 -15.44
N ALA A 95 -6.24 -10.34 -16.41
CA ALA A 95 -4.95 -9.68 -16.56
C ALA A 95 -5.13 -8.20 -16.92
N GLU A 96 -4.71 -7.32 -16.01
CA GLU A 96 -4.66 -5.87 -16.22
C GLU A 96 -3.29 -5.44 -16.74
N LYS A 97 -3.20 -4.24 -17.34
CA LYS A 97 -1.92 -3.69 -17.84
C LYS A 97 -0.84 -3.59 -16.76
N TYR A 98 -1.25 -3.35 -15.51
CA TYR A 98 -0.36 -3.28 -14.36
C TYR A 98 -0.86 -4.23 -13.28
N VAL A 99 0.07 -4.90 -12.61
CA VAL A 99 -0.20 -5.61 -11.37
C VAL A 99 0.06 -4.67 -10.21
N THR A 100 -0.88 -4.60 -9.27
CA THR A 100 -0.69 -3.87 -8.00
C THR A 100 -0.30 -4.85 -6.92
N ILE A 101 0.82 -4.57 -6.24
CA ILE A 101 1.35 -5.38 -5.16
C ILE A 101 1.31 -4.55 -3.89
N THR A 102 0.60 -5.01 -2.86
CA THR A 102 0.60 -4.39 -1.53
C THR A 102 1.28 -5.30 -0.53
N VAL A 103 2.18 -4.76 0.29
CA VAL A 103 2.68 -5.46 1.48
C VAL A 103 2.41 -4.67 2.75
N THR A 104 1.90 -5.35 3.76
CA THR A 104 1.70 -4.82 5.11
C THR A 104 2.63 -5.47 6.11
N ALA A 105 3.11 -4.70 7.10
CA ALA A 105 4.05 -5.18 8.10
C ALA A 105 4.15 -4.29 9.34
N ASN A 106 4.80 -4.81 10.39
CA ASN A 106 5.24 -4.01 11.54
C ASN A 106 6.24 -2.95 11.08
N TYR A 107 6.02 -1.71 11.48
CA TYR A 107 6.95 -0.61 11.23
C TYR A 107 8.04 -0.61 12.30
N ARG A 108 9.27 -0.99 11.94
CA ARG A 108 10.40 -1.07 12.89
C ARG A 108 11.41 0.06 12.72
N SER A 109 11.71 0.42 11.48
CA SER A 109 12.62 1.53 11.14
C SER A 109 12.52 1.82 9.64
N SER A 110 13.13 2.90 9.16
CA SER A 110 13.22 3.17 7.73
C SER A 110 14.05 2.12 6.97
N GLU A 111 14.93 1.36 7.64
CA GLU A 111 15.71 0.25 7.03
C GLU A 111 14.84 -0.99 6.74
N PHE A 112 13.67 -1.06 7.38
CA PHE A 112 12.65 -2.06 7.10
C PHE A 112 12.24 -2.05 5.62
N ILE A 113 12.30 -0.90 4.94
CA ILE A 113 11.91 -0.78 3.53
C ILE A 113 12.86 -1.56 2.63
N THR A 114 14.17 -1.43 2.80
CA THR A 114 15.13 -2.16 1.95
C THR A 114 14.89 -3.66 2.07
N SER A 115 14.61 -4.13 3.28
CA SER A 115 14.24 -5.53 3.55
C SER A 115 12.89 -5.91 2.95
N LEU A 116 11.90 -5.01 2.99
CA LEU A 116 10.57 -5.20 2.42
C LEU A 116 10.59 -5.29 0.89
N LEU A 117 11.32 -4.39 0.24
CA LEU A 117 11.47 -4.36 -1.21
C LEU A 117 12.22 -5.59 -1.72
N LYS A 118 13.27 -5.99 -1.00
CA LYS A 118 13.97 -7.25 -1.25
C LYS A 118 13.04 -8.45 -1.05
N PHE A 119 12.24 -8.45 0.02
CA PHE A 119 11.25 -9.50 0.28
C PHE A 119 10.24 -9.63 -0.86
N ILE A 120 9.66 -8.52 -1.35
CA ILE A 120 8.73 -8.54 -2.49
C ILE A 120 9.41 -9.18 -3.70
N SER A 121 10.61 -8.71 -4.04
CA SER A 121 11.38 -9.19 -5.19
C SER A 121 11.68 -10.69 -5.08
N ASP A 122 12.07 -11.16 -3.89
CA ASP A 122 12.48 -12.55 -3.66
C ASP A 122 11.27 -13.52 -3.56
N ASN A 123 10.07 -13.04 -3.19
CA ASN A 123 8.95 -13.90 -2.81
C ASN A 123 7.73 -13.85 -3.74
N ILE A 124 7.57 -12.82 -4.57
CA ILE A 124 6.35 -12.66 -5.36
C ILE A 124 6.10 -13.84 -6.31
N GLY A 125 7.13 -14.30 -7.03
CA GLY A 125 7.03 -15.46 -7.91
C GLY A 125 6.80 -16.79 -7.18
N ARG A 126 7.08 -16.87 -5.86
CA ARG A 126 6.80 -18.08 -5.07
C ARG A 126 5.38 -18.10 -4.51
N LYS A 127 4.91 -16.96 -3.98
CA LYS A 127 3.57 -16.87 -3.37
C LYS A 127 2.47 -16.70 -4.42
N TYR A 128 2.81 -16.10 -5.56
CA TYR A 128 1.89 -15.85 -6.68
C TYR A 128 2.54 -16.35 -7.98
N PRO A 129 2.56 -17.66 -8.23
CA PRO A 129 3.26 -18.24 -9.38
C PRO A 129 2.73 -17.76 -10.73
N ASP A 130 1.45 -17.39 -10.82
CA ASP A 130 0.83 -16.86 -12.04
C ASP A 130 1.11 -15.36 -12.25
N THR A 131 1.76 -14.69 -11.30
CA THR A 131 2.15 -13.28 -11.43
C THR A 131 3.41 -13.17 -12.27
N ASN A 132 3.23 -12.78 -13.53
CA ASN A 132 4.31 -12.52 -14.47
C ASN A 132 4.47 -11.01 -14.64
N VAL A 133 5.49 -10.45 -13.99
CA VAL A 133 5.72 -9.00 -13.92
C VAL A 133 7.18 -8.68 -14.18
N ASP A 134 7.44 -7.51 -14.74
CA ASP A 134 8.80 -7.06 -15.04
C ASP A 134 9.38 -6.25 -13.88
N PHE A 135 10.36 -6.83 -13.17
CA PHE A 135 11.19 -6.16 -12.18
C PHE A 135 12.61 -5.83 -12.67
N SER A 136 12.96 -6.27 -13.88
CA SER A 136 14.35 -6.36 -14.35
C SER A 136 14.96 -5.02 -14.77
N GLY A 137 14.12 -4.01 -14.98
CA GLY A 137 14.54 -2.66 -15.36
C GLY A 137 14.74 -1.71 -14.17
N ASN A 138 15.68 -0.78 -14.33
CA ASN A 138 15.63 0.50 -13.61
C ASN A 138 14.32 1.20 -13.96
N SER A 139 13.70 1.87 -13.00
CA SER A 139 12.38 2.48 -13.11
C SER A 139 11.27 1.48 -13.47
N SER A 140 11.40 0.22 -13.05
CA SER A 140 10.40 -0.84 -13.29
C SER A 140 9.06 -0.57 -12.61
N TRP A 141 9.01 0.29 -11.58
CA TRP A 141 7.76 0.65 -10.93
C TRP A 141 7.16 1.90 -11.57
N SER A 142 5.90 1.79 -11.99
CA SER A 142 5.19 2.91 -12.61
C SER A 142 4.62 3.87 -11.57
N LYS A 143 4.23 3.35 -10.40
CA LYS A 143 3.65 4.10 -9.28
C LYS A 143 3.97 3.42 -7.96
N ALA A 144 4.00 4.20 -6.87
CA ALA A 144 4.09 3.69 -5.51
C ALA A 144 3.28 4.54 -4.53
N ALA A 145 2.90 3.94 -3.41
CA ALA A 145 2.39 4.64 -2.25
C ALA A 145 2.81 3.94 -0.95
N VAL A 146 2.96 4.73 0.11
CA VAL A 146 3.30 4.31 1.46
C VAL A 146 2.29 4.91 2.43
N VAL A 147 1.75 4.05 3.30
CA VAL A 147 0.86 4.42 4.39
C VAL A 147 1.49 3.95 5.70
N VAL A 148 1.61 4.83 6.68
CA VAL A 148 2.07 4.47 8.04
C VAL A 148 0.99 4.82 9.03
N ARG A 149 0.57 3.85 9.84
CA ARG A 149 -0.46 4.05 10.87
C ARG A 149 -0.08 3.35 12.16
N SER A 150 -0.52 3.95 13.27
CA SER A 150 -0.42 3.39 14.61
C SER A 150 -1.80 3.07 15.17
N ASN A 151 -1.88 1.97 15.90
CA ASN A 151 -3.00 1.61 16.76
C ASN A 151 -2.48 1.27 18.17
N GLU A 152 -3.34 0.75 19.04
CA GLU A 152 -2.99 0.40 20.43
C GLU A 152 -1.91 -0.69 20.57
N TYR A 153 -1.64 -1.45 19.51
CA TYR A 153 -0.66 -2.56 19.50
C TYR A 153 0.69 -2.18 18.88
N GLY A 154 0.79 -1.04 18.20
CA GLY A 154 2.04 -0.59 17.60
C GLY A 154 1.88 0.27 16.35
N THR A 155 2.97 0.42 15.61
CA THR A 155 3.03 1.14 14.33
C THR A 155 3.26 0.16 13.19
N TYR A 156 2.58 0.40 12.08
CA TYR A 156 2.52 -0.50 10.94
C TYR A 156 2.60 0.28 9.64
N VAL A 157 3.04 -0.41 8.59
CA VAL A 157 3.20 0.15 7.25
C VAL A 157 2.45 -0.69 6.24
N ALA A 158 1.89 -0.02 5.23
CA ALA A 158 1.53 -0.63 3.96
C ALA A 158 2.28 0.07 2.82
N VAL A 159 2.91 -0.73 1.95
CA VAL A 159 3.56 -0.24 0.72
C VAL A 159 2.85 -0.87 -0.47
N ALA A 160 2.34 -0.04 -1.37
CA ALA A 160 1.73 -0.47 -2.62
C ALA A 160 2.59 -0.01 -3.80
N ILE A 161 2.85 -0.90 -4.76
CA ILE A 161 3.58 -0.61 -6.01
C ILE A 161 2.80 -1.11 -7.21
N GLN A 162 2.98 -0.44 -8.36
CA GLN A 162 2.54 -0.95 -9.65
C GLN A 162 3.72 -1.32 -10.53
N VAL A 163 3.60 -2.51 -11.12
CA VAL A 163 4.58 -3.07 -12.06
C VAL A 163 3.86 -3.53 -13.31
N ARG A 164 4.57 -3.54 -14.45
CA ARG A 164 4.00 -3.96 -15.72
C ARG A 164 3.62 -5.44 -15.66
N ASN A 165 2.38 -5.75 -16.03
CA ASN A 165 1.95 -7.12 -16.20
C ASN A 165 2.43 -7.65 -17.56
N LEU A 166 3.23 -8.70 -17.56
CA LEU A 166 3.74 -9.34 -18.77
C LEU A 166 2.71 -10.29 -19.42
N ASN A 167 1.68 -10.68 -18.67
CA ASN A 167 0.55 -11.46 -19.20
C ASN A 167 -0.51 -10.58 -19.87
N TYR A 168 -0.41 -9.25 -19.77
CA TYR A 168 -1.35 -8.36 -20.44
C TYR A 168 -1.15 -8.42 -21.97
N PRO A 169 -2.20 -8.67 -22.77
CA PRO A 169 -2.09 -8.79 -24.22
C PRO A 169 -1.39 -7.56 -24.83
N LYS A 170 -0.39 -7.79 -25.68
CA LYS A 170 0.20 -6.74 -26.50
C LYS A 170 -0.80 -6.42 -27.62
N THR A 171 -1.36 -5.23 -27.62
CA THR A 171 -2.13 -4.66 -28.74
C THR A 171 -1.23 -4.33 -29.90
#